data_AF-A0A951HQY1-F1
#
_entry.id   AF-A0A951HQY1-F1
#
_cell.length_a   1.000
_cell.length_b   1.000
_cell.length_c   1.000
_cell.angle_alpha   90.00
_cell.angle_beta   90.00
_cell.angle_gamma   90.00
#
_symmetry.space_group_name_H-M   'P 1'
#
loop_
_entity.id
_entity.type
_entity.pdbx_description
1 polymer ?
#
loop_
_entity_poly.entity_id
_entity_poly.type
_entity_poly.pdbx_seq_one_letter_code
_entity_poly.pdbx_strand_id
1 'polypeptide(L)'
;MARATWLAGGAAALLIGGCATAPEAPGVAPPAPPAPPPTAAAPSPPAPPASLNWDDRMPTPGDWRFVAAPAAEADYGEAGVPLLVLRCDAPGQRLLLVRSDTAPGAALTVRTSYGSRALTVAADGAVALPASDSLLDELVASRGRVAIEAPGLPPLTLPTWPEPARVVEECRPEP
;
A
#
# COMPACT_ATOMS: atom_id res chain seq x y z
N MET A 1 -32.30 -82.26 43.36
CA MET A 1 -33.55 -82.81 43.96
C MET A 1 -34.07 -81.70 44.86
N ALA A 2 -35.28 -81.13 44.82
CA ALA A 2 -36.59 -81.40 44.22
C ALA A 2 -37.30 -80.02 44.03
N ARG A 3 -37.88 -79.69 42.87
CA ARG A 3 -39.32 -79.73 42.46
C ARG A 3 -40.30 -78.76 43.15
N ALA A 4 -41.21 -78.24 42.29
CA ALA A 4 -42.59 -77.75 42.48
C ALA A 4 -42.77 -76.21 42.62
N THR A 5 -43.17 -75.47 41.57
CA THR A 5 -44.54 -75.20 41.00
C THR A 5 -45.46 -74.33 41.86
N TRP A 6 -45.98 -73.20 41.34
CA TRP A 6 -47.37 -73.00 40.87
C TRP A 6 -47.67 -71.54 40.43
N LEU A 7 -48.74 -71.44 39.62
CA LEU A 7 -49.27 -70.35 38.78
C LEU A 7 -50.34 -69.46 39.46
N ALA A 8 -50.80 -68.46 38.69
CA ALA A 8 -52.13 -67.79 38.66
C ALA A 8 -52.17 -66.39 39.32
N GLY A 9 -52.59 -65.32 38.64
CA GLY A 9 -53.96 -64.99 38.17
C GLY A 9 -54.57 -64.00 39.19
N GLY A 10 -55.27 -62.90 38.91
CA GLY A 10 -56.01 -62.36 37.79
C GLY A 10 -57.20 -61.54 38.39
N ALA A 11 -57.45 -60.35 37.84
CA ALA A 11 -58.74 -59.60 37.82
C ALA A 11 -59.30 -58.83 39.05
N ALA A 12 -59.61 -57.54 38.76
CA ALA A 12 -60.90 -56.86 38.93
C ALA A 12 -61.14 -55.79 40.04
N ALA A 13 -61.72 -54.69 39.56
CA ALA A 13 -62.78 -53.83 40.15
C ALA A 13 -62.43 -52.60 41.02
N LEU A 14 -62.44 -51.42 40.35
CA LEU A 14 -63.31 -50.25 40.56
C LEU A 14 -63.81 -49.85 41.98
N LEU A 15 -63.53 -48.57 42.30
CA LEU A 15 -64.42 -47.49 42.80
C LEU A 15 -64.19 -46.86 44.21
N ILE A 16 -64.15 -45.52 44.16
CA ILE A 16 -64.47 -44.43 45.13
C ILE A 16 -63.55 -44.11 46.34
N GLY A 17 -63.29 -42.81 46.52
CA GLY A 17 -63.06 -42.20 47.83
C GLY A 17 -61.94 -41.15 47.86
N GLY A 18 -62.26 -39.89 47.61
CA GLY A 18 -61.30 -38.79 47.64
C GLY A 18 -60.81 -38.42 49.05
N CYS A 19 -59.58 -37.89 49.12
CA CYS A 19 -59.14 -36.94 50.14
C CYS A 19 -58.08 -36.02 49.54
N ALA A 20 -58.20 -34.74 49.88
CA ALA A 20 -57.56 -33.59 49.26
C ALA A 20 -56.03 -33.60 49.28
N THR A 21 -55.43 -33.11 48.19
CA THR A 21 -54.09 -32.49 48.22
C THR A 21 -54.20 -31.09 47.62
N ALA A 22 -53.70 -30.10 48.36
CA ALA A 22 -53.68 -28.69 47.97
C ALA A 22 -52.83 -28.46 46.71
N PRO A 23 -53.14 -27.48 45.84
CA PRO A 23 -52.29 -27.14 44.73
C PRO A 23 -51.04 -26.37 45.19
N GLU A 24 -49.99 -26.60 44.41
CA GLU A 24 -48.62 -26.11 44.46
C GLU A 24 -48.50 -24.58 44.47
N ALA A 25 -47.47 -24.06 45.14
CA ALA A 25 -46.92 -22.75 44.82
C ALA A 25 -45.52 -22.94 44.21
N PRO A 26 -45.40 -22.93 42.87
CA PRO A 26 -44.12 -22.68 42.24
C PRO A 26 -43.69 -21.27 42.69
N GLY A 27 -42.54 -21.17 43.35
CA GLY A 27 -41.93 -19.86 43.61
C GLY A 27 -41.76 -19.14 42.28
N VAL A 28 -42.46 -18.02 42.11
CA VAL A 28 -42.32 -17.15 40.95
C VAL A 28 -40.88 -16.65 40.95
N ALA A 29 -40.07 -17.12 39.99
CA ALA A 29 -38.76 -16.54 39.74
C ALA A 29 -38.96 -15.05 39.38
N PRO A 30 -38.16 -14.12 39.96
CA PRO A 30 -38.25 -12.71 39.61
C PRO A 30 -38.11 -12.52 38.10
N PRO A 31 -38.88 -11.62 37.47
CA PRO A 31 -38.74 -11.34 36.04
C PRO A 31 -37.31 -10.86 35.75
N ALA A 32 -36.69 -11.44 34.71
CA ALA A 32 -35.38 -11.01 34.24
C ALA A 32 -35.43 -9.51 33.87
N PRO A 33 -34.39 -8.72 34.22
CA PRO A 33 -34.36 -7.31 33.85
C PRO A 33 -34.37 -7.16 32.33
N PRO A 34 -35.03 -6.12 31.79
CA PRO A 34 -35.08 -5.89 30.34
C PRO A 34 -33.66 -5.70 29.78
N ALA A 35 -33.41 -6.29 28.61
CA ALA A 35 -32.13 -6.15 27.91
C ALA A 35 -31.86 -4.67 27.59
N PRO A 36 -30.61 -4.20 27.73
CA PRO A 36 -30.26 -2.82 27.37
C PRO A 36 -30.54 -2.59 25.88
N PRO A 37 -31.01 -1.38 25.49
CA PRO A 37 -31.25 -1.06 24.09
C PRO A 37 -29.95 -1.17 23.28
N PRO A 38 -30.02 -1.61 22.01
CA PRO A 38 -28.84 -1.66 21.16
C PRO A 38 -28.26 -0.25 20.98
N THR A 39 -27.01 -0.07 21.40
CA THR A 39 -26.26 1.17 21.15
C THR A 39 -26.14 1.37 19.64
N ALA A 40 -26.66 2.49 19.12
CA ALA A 40 -26.46 2.85 17.72
C ALA A 40 -24.95 3.00 17.45
N ALA A 41 -24.43 2.31 16.42
CA ALA A 41 -23.06 2.46 16.00
C ALA A 41 -22.81 3.91 15.57
N ALA A 42 -21.72 4.52 16.07
CA ALA A 42 -21.32 5.85 15.64
C ALA A 42 -21.03 5.84 14.12
N PRO A 43 -21.38 6.91 13.38
CA PRO A 43 -21.09 7.00 11.96
C PRO A 43 -19.57 6.94 11.73
N SER A 44 -19.14 6.14 10.75
CA SER A 44 -17.73 6.06 10.35
C SER A 44 -17.20 7.43 9.94
N PRO A 45 -15.95 7.79 10.30
CA PRO A 45 -15.36 9.05 9.85
C PRO A 45 -15.31 9.12 8.33
N PRO A 46 -15.42 10.32 7.73
CA PRO A 46 -15.34 10.49 6.29
C PRO A 46 -13.99 10.01 5.76
N ALA A 47 -14.00 9.40 4.57
CA ALA A 47 -12.77 8.99 3.90
C ALA A 47 -11.86 10.20 3.67
N PRO A 48 -10.53 10.06 3.82
CA PRO A 48 -9.60 11.14 3.48
C PRO A 48 -9.76 11.54 2.01
N PRO A 49 -9.50 12.81 1.66
CA PRO A 49 -9.56 13.26 0.28
C PRO A 49 -8.61 12.44 -0.60
N ALA A 50 -9.04 12.12 -1.81
CA ALA A 50 -8.19 11.45 -2.78
C ALA A 50 -6.96 12.31 -3.09
N SER A 51 -5.76 11.75 -2.98
CA SER A 51 -4.54 12.39 -3.48
C SER A 51 -4.67 12.59 -4.99
N LEU A 52 -4.22 13.73 -5.51
CA LEU A 52 -4.13 13.93 -6.96
C LEU A 52 -3.30 12.81 -7.61
N ASN A 53 -3.72 12.39 -8.81
CA ASN A 53 -2.94 11.51 -9.64
C ASN A 53 -1.61 12.18 -10.02
N TRP A 54 -0.56 11.40 -10.24
CA TRP A 54 0.80 11.91 -10.35
C TRP A 54 1.00 12.87 -11.55
N ASP A 55 0.29 12.61 -12.64
CA ASP A 55 0.29 13.38 -13.88
C ASP A 55 -0.53 14.67 -13.78
N ASP A 56 -1.47 14.75 -12.84
CA ASP A 56 -2.25 15.96 -12.55
C ASP A 56 -1.54 16.91 -11.56
N ARG A 57 -0.44 16.47 -10.94
CA ARG A 57 0.32 17.31 -10.01
C ARG A 57 1.03 18.44 -10.76
N MET A 58 1.03 19.62 -10.14
CA MET A 58 1.86 20.73 -10.63
C MET A 58 3.33 20.31 -10.63
N PRO A 59 4.15 20.86 -11.55
CA PRO A 59 5.57 20.58 -11.53
C PRO A 59 6.15 21.07 -10.21
N THR A 60 7.06 20.30 -9.63
CA THR A 60 7.88 20.79 -8.53
C THR A 60 8.61 22.05 -9.03
N PRO A 61 8.67 23.15 -8.26
CA PRO A 61 9.43 24.32 -8.68
C PRO A 61 10.89 23.95 -9.01
N GLY A 62 11.42 24.51 -10.10
CA GLY A 62 12.77 24.25 -10.59
C GLY A 62 12.87 24.21 -12.10
N ASP A 63 14.12 24.26 -12.57
CA ASP A 63 14.47 24.22 -13.98
C ASP A 63 15.54 23.14 -14.23
N TRP A 64 15.56 22.62 -15.45
CA TRP A 64 16.64 21.74 -15.90
C TRP A 64 17.85 22.55 -16.32
N ARG A 65 19.03 22.04 -15.97
CA ARG A 65 20.31 22.53 -16.46
C ARG A 65 21.15 21.36 -16.93
N PHE A 66 21.72 21.49 -18.12
CA PHE A 66 22.61 20.49 -18.70
C PHE A 66 24.07 20.96 -18.70
N VAL A 67 24.98 20.03 -18.41
CA VAL A 67 26.44 20.20 -18.46
C VAL A 67 27.04 19.01 -19.20
N ALA A 68 27.84 19.26 -20.24
CA ALA A 68 28.42 18.21 -21.07
C ALA A 68 29.75 17.65 -20.54
N ALA A 69 30.50 18.44 -19.77
CA ALA A 69 31.88 18.12 -19.38
C ALA A 69 32.10 18.33 -17.88
N PRO A 70 32.89 17.47 -17.20
CA PRO A 70 33.67 16.36 -17.75
C PRO A 70 32.85 15.09 -18.11
N ALA A 71 31.56 15.06 -17.76
CA ALA A 71 30.61 14.03 -18.17
C ALA A 71 29.23 14.66 -18.39
N ALA A 72 28.40 14.05 -19.23
CA ALA A 72 27.03 14.48 -19.46
C ALA A 72 26.20 14.41 -18.17
N GLU A 73 25.66 15.53 -17.75
CA GLU A 73 24.88 15.67 -16.53
C GLU A 73 23.70 16.63 -16.76
N ALA A 74 22.54 16.27 -16.22
CA ALA A 74 21.38 17.14 -16.13
C ALA A 74 20.92 17.21 -14.67
N ASP A 75 20.87 18.42 -14.13
CA ASP A 75 20.36 18.69 -12.79
C ASP A 75 19.03 19.44 -12.87
N TYR A 76 18.10 19.08 -11.98
CA TYR A 76 16.82 19.77 -11.81
C TYR A 76 16.73 20.35 -10.41
N GLY A 77 16.41 21.64 -10.29
CA GLY A 77 16.21 22.27 -9.00
C GLY A 77 16.02 23.79 -9.09
N GLU A 78 16.06 24.46 -7.94
CA GLU A 78 15.89 25.90 -7.83
C GLU A 78 17.17 26.58 -7.36
N ALA A 79 17.48 27.74 -7.93
CA ALA A 79 18.60 28.61 -7.52
C ALA A 79 19.96 27.86 -7.41
N GLY A 80 20.17 26.85 -8.25
CA GLY A 80 21.40 26.05 -8.26
C GLY A 80 21.49 24.97 -7.17
N VAL A 81 20.40 24.71 -6.44
CA VAL A 81 20.29 23.60 -5.48
C VAL A 81 19.57 22.43 -6.17
N PRO A 82 20.28 21.35 -6.52
CA PRO A 82 19.68 20.23 -7.25
C PRO A 82 18.76 19.41 -6.33
N LEU A 83 17.59 19.05 -6.84
CA LEU A 83 16.63 18.10 -6.26
C LEU A 83 16.79 16.70 -6.89
N LEU A 84 17.09 16.66 -8.20
CA LEU A 84 17.40 15.45 -8.95
C LEU A 84 18.60 15.71 -9.85
N VAL A 85 19.50 14.73 -9.95
CA VAL A 85 20.63 14.73 -10.88
C VAL A 85 20.60 13.44 -11.70
N LEU A 86 20.75 13.58 -13.01
CA LEU A 86 21.00 12.50 -13.96
C LEU A 86 22.41 12.68 -14.50
N ARG A 87 23.30 11.72 -14.28
CA ARG A 87 24.71 11.83 -14.67
C ARG A 87 25.18 10.57 -15.36
N CYS A 88 25.89 10.71 -16.47
CA CYS A 88 26.56 9.58 -17.07
C CYS A 88 27.87 9.25 -16.34
N ASP A 89 28.01 8.00 -15.90
CA ASP A 89 29.27 7.38 -15.53
C ASP A 89 29.84 6.63 -16.74
N ALA A 90 30.57 7.37 -17.59
CA ALA A 90 31.07 6.87 -18.86
C ALA A 90 31.96 5.60 -18.75
N PRO A 91 32.88 5.45 -17.78
CA PRO A 91 33.65 4.22 -17.61
C PRO A 91 32.78 2.98 -17.36
N GLY A 92 31.65 3.16 -16.69
CA GLY A 92 30.70 2.09 -16.37
C GLY A 92 29.57 1.91 -17.37
N GLN A 93 29.40 2.86 -18.32
CA GLN A 93 28.23 2.99 -19.19
C GLN A 93 26.91 2.92 -18.41
N ARG A 94 26.86 3.68 -17.31
CA ARG A 94 25.71 3.74 -16.42
C ARG A 94 25.20 5.16 -16.32
N LEU A 95 23.89 5.30 -16.34
CA LEU A 95 23.24 6.52 -15.91
C LEU A 95 22.98 6.44 -14.41
N LEU A 96 23.54 7.39 -13.69
CA LEU A 96 23.33 7.58 -12.26
C LEU A 96 22.17 8.54 -12.07
N LEU A 97 21.13 8.09 -11.41
CA LEU A 97 20.02 8.90 -10.96
C LEU A 97 20.17 9.14 -9.46
N VAL A 98 20.32 10.40 -9.07
CA VAL A 98 20.50 10.83 -7.69
C VAL A 98 19.36 11.75 -7.31
N ARG A 99 18.65 11.41 -6.23
CA ARG A 99 17.65 12.28 -5.63
C ARG A 99 18.20 12.80 -4.30
N SER A 100 18.35 14.12 -4.17
CA SER A 100 19.21 14.76 -3.15
C SER A 100 18.80 14.53 -1.69
N ASP A 101 17.51 14.28 -1.44
CA ASP A 101 16.93 14.09 -0.11
C ASP A 101 16.77 12.59 0.26
N THR A 102 17.34 11.67 -0.53
CA THR A 102 17.28 10.23 -0.27
C THR A 102 18.54 9.70 0.39
N ALA A 103 18.38 8.70 1.27
CA ALA A 103 19.48 7.98 1.90
C ALA A 103 19.78 6.66 1.17
N PRO A 104 21.00 6.12 1.29
CA PRO A 104 21.30 4.76 0.85
C PRO A 104 20.32 3.71 1.38
N GLY A 105 19.92 2.78 0.53
CA GLY A 105 18.93 1.75 0.84
C GLY A 105 17.47 2.22 0.76
N ALA A 106 17.20 3.51 0.53
CA ALA A 106 15.85 4.01 0.34
C ALA A 106 15.22 3.42 -0.94
N ALA A 107 13.91 3.16 -0.88
CA ALA A 107 13.12 2.84 -2.05
C ALA A 107 12.80 4.11 -2.84
N LEU A 108 13.01 4.06 -4.14
CA LEU A 108 12.70 5.13 -5.09
C LEU A 108 11.72 4.58 -6.14
N THR A 109 10.64 5.29 -6.42
CA THR A 109 9.70 4.94 -7.49
C THR A 109 9.77 5.97 -8.60
N VAL A 110 10.02 5.51 -9.82
CA VAL A 110 9.96 6.33 -11.03
C VAL A 110 8.65 6.04 -11.73
N ARG A 111 7.85 7.07 -12.01
CA ARG A 111 6.60 6.98 -12.75
C ARG A 111 6.70 7.75 -14.05
N THR A 112 6.29 7.10 -15.12
CA THR A 112 6.22 7.64 -16.48
C THR A 112 4.82 7.35 -17.03
N SER A 113 4.50 7.89 -18.21
CA SER A 113 3.26 7.49 -18.90
C SER A 113 3.23 6.02 -19.34
N TYR A 114 4.34 5.29 -19.21
CA TYR A 114 4.47 3.87 -19.56
C TYR A 114 4.31 2.93 -18.37
N GLY A 115 4.44 3.45 -17.15
CA GLY A 115 4.26 2.66 -15.94
C GLY A 115 5.02 3.23 -14.74
N SER A 116 5.20 2.37 -13.74
CA SER A 116 5.97 2.69 -12.55
C SER A 116 7.01 1.60 -12.27
N ARG A 117 8.24 2.01 -11.97
CA ARG A 117 9.32 1.10 -11.59
C ARG A 117 9.86 1.46 -10.22
N ALA A 118 9.94 0.46 -9.34
CA ALA A 118 10.60 0.58 -8.05
C ALA A 118 12.09 0.28 -8.20
N LEU A 119 12.91 1.11 -7.57
CA LEU A 119 14.37 1.10 -7.59
C LEU A 119 14.87 1.26 -6.15
N THR A 120 16.12 0.90 -5.91
CA THR A 120 16.74 1.04 -4.59
C THR A 120 17.98 1.90 -4.72
N VAL A 121 18.11 2.91 -3.86
CA VAL A 121 19.30 3.76 -3.79
C VAL A 121 20.46 2.92 -3.25
N ALA A 122 21.56 2.87 -3.98
CA ALA A 122 22.74 2.12 -3.58
C ALA A 122 23.53 2.81 -2.45
N ALA A 123 24.57 2.15 -1.96
CA ALA A 123 25.42 2.63 -0.86
C ALA A 123 26.07 4.00 -1.14
N ASP A 124 26.32 4.30 -2.40
CA ASP A 124 26.90 5.55 -2.90
C ASP A 124 25.88 6.69 -3.07
N GLY A 125 24.60 6.44 -2.76
CA GLY A 125 23.53 7.43 -2.86
C GLY A 125 22.91 7.57 -4.24
N ALA A 126 23.25 6.69 -5.20
CA ALA A 126 22.69 6.72 -6.55
C ALA A 126 21.87 5.46 -6.87
N VAL A 127 20.91 5.60 -7.79
CA VAL A 127 20.41 4.47 -8.57
C VAL A 127 21.23 4.40 -9.84
N ALA A 128 21.96 3.29 -10.04
CA ALA A 128 22.73 3.06 -11.26
C ALA A 128 21.93 2.21 -12.25
N LEU A 129 21.62 2.79 -13.40
CA LEU A 129 20.94 2.12 -14.51
C LEU A 129 21.94 1.85 -15.64
N PRO A 130 21.96 0.67 -16.26
CA PRO A 130 22.68 0.48 -17.52
C PRO A 130 22.24 1.55 -18.55
N ALA A 131 23.14 2.06 -19.39
CA ALA A 131 22.79 3.03 -20.44
C ALA A 131 21.74 2.49 -21.45
N SER A 132 21.60 1.17 -21.52
CA SER A 132 20.60 0.46 -22.32
C SER A 132 19.30 0.13 -21.59
N ASP A 133 19.10 0.59 -20.35
CA ASP A 133 17.90 0.29 -19.56
C ASP A 133 16.68 1.00 -20.16
N SER A 134 15.59 0.26 -20.38
CA SER A 134 14.36 0.78 -21.01
C SER A 134 13.69 1.89 -20.22
N LEU A 135 13.91 1.97 -18.89
CA LEU A 135 13.38 3.07 -18.08
C LEU A 135 13.90 4.43 -18.57
N LEU A 136 15.11 4.47 -19.14
CA LEU A 136 15.67 5.71 -19.69
C LEU A 136 14.88 6.18 -20.91
N ASP A 137 14.49 5.26 -21.80
CA ASP A 137 13.63 5.58 -22.95
C ASP A 137 12.23 5.99 -22.50
N GLU A 138 11.66 5.32 -21.50
CA GLU A 138 10.35 5.65 -20.93
C GLU A 138 10.35 7.04 -20.27
N LEU A 139 11.44 7.42 -19.59
CA LEU A 139 11.62 8.75 -18.99
C LEU A 139 11.62 9.84 -20.07
N VAL A 140 12.40 9.64 -21.13
CA VAL A 140 12.56 10.60 -22.24
C VAL A 140 11.26 10.72 -23.06
N ALA A 141 10.59 9.60 -23.32
CA ALA A 141 9.37 9.56 -24.11
C ALA A 141 8.09 9.85 -23.30
N SER A 142 8.20 10.07 -21.98
CA SER A 142 7.03 10.28 -21.13
C SER A 142 6.21 11.49 -21.59
N ARG A 143 4.89 11.44 -21.40
CA ARG A 143 3.98 12.49 -21.85
C ARG A 143 3.86 13.59 -20.80
N GLY A 144 4.59 14.68 -20.99
CA GLY A 144 4.47 15.92 -20.22
C GLY A 144 5.19 15.91 -18.87
N ARG A 145 5.04 14.82 -18.10
CA ARG A 145 5.60 14.72 -16.75
C ARG A 145 6.21 13.36 -16.48
N VAL A 146 7.11 13.33 -15.51
CA VAL A 146 7.57 12.13 -14.79
C VAL A 146 7.51 12.40 -13.30
N ALA A 147 7.32 11.36 -12.49
CA ALA A 147 7.38 11.50 -11.04
C ALA A 147 8.50 10.64 -10.44
N ILE A 148 9.25 11.23 -9.51
CA ILE A 148 10.22 10.52 -8.68
C ILE A 148 9.71 10.58 -7.25
N GLU A 149 9.42 9.43 -6.66
CA GLU A 149 8.78 9.31 -5.36
C GLU A 149 9.65 8.48 -4.41
N ALA A 150 9.67 8.86 -3.14
CA ALA A 150 10.34 8.10 -2.08
C ALA A 150 9.49 8.20 -0.81
N PRO A 151 9.41 7.12 0.00
CA PRO A 151 8.60 7.13 1.21
C PRO A 151 9.02 8.24 2.18
N GLY A 152 8.04 9.00 2.67
CA GLY A 152 8.27 10.08 3.64
C GLY A 152 8.83 11.38 3.04
N LEU A 153 9.04 11.45 1.72
CA LEU A 153 9.52 12.64 1.04
C LEU A 153 8.45 13.22 0.11
N PRO A 154 8.42 14.55 -0.12
CA PRO A 154 7.53 15.14 -1.12
C PRO A 154 7.77 14.53 -2.51
N PRO A 155 6.72 14.20 -3.30
CA PRO A 155 6.94 13.67 -4.64
C PRO A 155 7.55 14.75 -5.53
N LEU A 156 8.58 14.39 -6.30
CA LEU A 156 9.10 15.26 -7.35
C LEU A 156 8.29 15.00 -8.61
N THR A 157 7.63 16.02 -9.15
CA THR A 157 6.92 15.95 -10.43
C THR A 157 7.67 16.84 -11.41
N LEU A 158 8.37 16.22 -12.36
CA LEU A 158 9.32 16.90 -13.24
C LEU A 158 8.73 17.02 -14.65
N PRO A 159 8.92 18.14 -15.34
CA PRO A 159 8.52 18.25 -16.73
C PRO A 159 9.45 17.43 -17.64
N THR A 160 8.89 16.88 -18.72
CA THR A 160 9.65 16.12 -19.74
C THR A 160 10.32 17.09 -20.70
N TRP A 161 11.58 17.41 -20.44
CA TRP A 161 12.38 18.40 -21.14
C TRP A 161 13.58 17.76 -21.87
N PRO A 162 14.27 18.47 -22.80
CA PRO A 162 15.31 17.87 -23.63
C PRO A 162 16.59 17.49 -22.87
N GLU A 163 16.89 18.08 -21.71
CA GLU A 163 18.15 17.87 -20.99
C GLU A 163 18.35 16.41 -20.54
N PRO A 164 17.37 15.73 -19.89
CA PRO A 164 17.46 14.29 -19.66
C PRO A 164 17.70 13.46 -20.93
N ALA A 165 17.07 13.81 -22.05
CA ALA A 165 17.26 13.10 -23.31
C ALA A 165 18.71 13.20 -23.80
N ARG A 166 19.31 14.39 -23.71
CA ARG A 166 20.71 14.61 -24.05
C ARG A 166 21.67 13.79 -23.19
N VAL A 167 21.42 13.69 -21.88
CA VAL A 167 22.23 12.84 -21.00
C VAL A 167 22.12 11.37 -21.41
N VAL A 168 20.92 10.89 -21.72
CA VAL A 168 20.71 9.49 -22.15
C VAL A 168 21.42 9.21 -23.48
N GLU A 169 21.33 10.14 -24.44
CA GLU A 169 22.01 10.03 -25.74
C GLU A 169 23.53 9.99 -25.57
N GLU A 170 24.12 10.93 -24.81
CA GLU A 170 25.56 10.99 -24.59
C GLU A 170 26.09 9.84 -23.72
N CYS A 171 25.24 9.19 -22.93
CA CYS A 171 25.64 8.04 -22.10
C CYS A 171 25.62 6.70 -22.82
N ARG A 172 24.98 6.64 -23.99
CA ARG A 172 24.95 5.42 -24.79
C ARG A 172 26.25 5.29 -25.57
N PRO A 173 26.90 4.11 -25.56
CA PRO A 173 28.01 3.87 -26.48
C PRO A 173 27.54 3.96 -27.92
N GLU A 174 28.36 4.55 -28.78
CA GLU A 174 28.23 4.38 -30.22
C GLU A 174 28.44 2.88 -30.55
N PRO A 175 27.59 2.29 -31.41
CA PRO A 175 27.65 0.87 -31.77
C PRO A 175 28.91 0.47 -32.55
#